data_AF-A0A0A3JBY1-F1
#
_entry.id   AF-A0A0A3JBY1-F1
#
_cell.length_a   1.000
_cell.length_b   1.000
_cell.length_c   1.000
_cell.angle_alpha   90.00
_cell.angle_beta   90.00
_cell.angle_gamma   90.00
#
_symmetry.space_group_name_H-M   'P 1'
#
loop_
_entity.id
_entity.type
_entity.pdbx_description
1 polymer ?
#
loop_
_entity_poly.entity_id
_entity_poly.type
_entity_poly.pdbx_seq_one_letter_code
_entity_poly.pdbx_strand_id
1 'polypeptide(L)' 'MKKTGSVLMFIGAVMLAIFMYADLKLTFGLWATGFIISMLIAAVGAITLIIYFAKGIRDDNRSKNSSK' A
#
# COMPACT_ATOMS: atom_id res chain seq x y z
N MET A 1 2.78 13.30 6.67
CA MET A 1 2.97 12.25 5.63
C MET A 1 3.24 10.84 6.17
N LYS A 2 3.62 10.64 7.45
CA LYS A 2 3.98 9.31 8.01
C LYS A 2 2.90 8.21 7.94
N LYS A 3 1.61 8.55 7.81
CA LYS A 3 0.50 7.59 7.84
C LYS A 3 -0.08 7.24 6.46
N THR A 4 0.18 8.06 5.44
CA THR A 4 -0.51 7.96 4.14
C THR A 4 -0.19 6.66 3.41
N GLY A 5 1.08 6.23 3.40
CA GLY A 5 1.48 4.96 2.77
C GLY A 5 0.87 3.74 3.46
N SER A 6 0.89 3.70 4.80
CA SER A 6 0.30 2.60 5.57
C SER A 6 -1.22 2.52 5.40
N VAL A 7 -1.89 3.68 5.37
CA VAL A 7 -3.35 3.75 5.16
C VAL A 7 -3.71 3.30 3.73
N LEU A 8 -2.95 3.71 2.71
CA LEU A 8 -3.18 3.25 1.33
C LEU A 8 -3.03 1.74 1.20
N MET A 9 -1.96 1.18 1.82
CA MET A 9 -1.70 -0.25 1.80
C MET A 9 -2.80 -1.03 2.55
N PHE A 10 -3.26 -0.51 3.68
CA PHE A 10 -4.37 -1.09 4.44
C PHE A 10 -5.68 -1.10 3.64
N ILE A 11 -6.03 0.03 3.01
CA ILE A 11 -7.23 0.13 2.18
C ILE A 11 -7.16 -0.85 0.99
N GLY A 12 -6.01 -0.92 0.30
CA GLY A 12 -5.81 -1.86 -0.80
C GLY A 12 -5.94 -3.32 -0.38
N ALA A 13 -5.37 -3.69 0.77
CA ALA A 13 -5.46 -5.05 1.31
C ALA A 13 -6.90 -5.43 1.73
N VAL A 14 -7.62 -4.49 2.36
CA VAL A 14 -9.03 -4.69 2.73
C VAL A 14 -9.91 -4.82 1.49
N MET A 15 -9.71 -3.99 0.46
CA MET A 15 -10.44 -4.13 -0.81
C MET A 15 -10.17 -5.48 -1.49
N LEU A 16 -8.91 -5.92 -1.55
CA LEU A 16 -8.57 -7.25 -2.07
C LEU A 16 -9.26 -8.37 -1.30
N ALA A 17 -9.26 -8.30 0.04
CA ALA A 17 -9.93 -9.29 0.88
C ALA A 17 -11.44 -9.30 0.64
N ILE A 18 -12.08 -8.14 0.48
CA ILE A 18 -13.51 -8.05 0.15
C ILE A 18 -13.77 -8.69 -1.22
N PHE A 19 -12.98 -8.38 -2.25
CA PHE A 19 -13.17 -9.01 -3.57
C PHE A 19 -12.92 -10.52 -3.52
N MET A 20 -12.00 -11.00 -2.70
CA MET A 20 -11.61 -12.41 -2.67
C MET A 20 -12.54 -13.29 -1.80
N TYR A 21 -13.10 -12.74 -0.72
CA TYR A 21 -13.86 -13.51 0.27
C TYR A 21 -15.32 -13.10 0.42
N ALA A 22 -15.71 -11.90 -0.03
CA ALA A 22 -17.13 -11.56 -0.05
C ALA A 22 -17.78 -12.20 -1.27
N ASP A 23 -18.90 -12.89 -1.06
CA ASP A 23 -19.74 -13.45 -2.12
C ASP A 23 -20.49 -12.30 -2.81
N LEU A 24 -19.73 -11.51 -3.58
CA LEU A 24 -20.24 -10.41 -4.37
C LEU A 24 -20.89 -11.02 -5.60
N LYS A 25 -22.23 -10.93 -5.69
CA LYS A 25 -23.02 -11.26 -6.90
C LYS A 25 -22.75 -10.27 -8.04
N LEU A 26 -21.48 -10.15 -8.43
CA LEU A 26 -21.00 -9.32 -9.51
C LEU A 26 -20.69 -10.19 -10.71
N THR A 27 -20.96 -9.65 -11.90
CA THR A 27 -20.54 -10.29 -13.16
C THR A 27 -19.01 -10.41 -13.16
N PHE A 28 -18.48 -11.54 -13.68
CA PHE A 28 -17.04 -11.86 -13.64
C PHE A 28 -16.14 -10.71 -14.12
N GLY A 29 -16.55 -9.99 -15.18
CA GLY A 29 -15.81 -8.83 -15.68
C GLY A 29 -15.73 -7.67 -14.67
N LEU A 30 -16.82 -7.38 -13.95
CA LEU A 30 -16.85 -6.31 -12.94
C LEU A 30 -16.02 -6.68 -11.70
N TRP A 31 -16.11 -7.95 -11.29
CA TRP A 31 -15.28 -8.50 -10.22
C TRP A 31 -13.79 -8.43 -10.55
N ALA A 32 -13.40 -8.90 -11.73
CA ALA A 32 -12.01 -8.88 -12.19
C ALA A 32 -11.45 -7.45 -12.30
N THR A 33 -12.26 -6.50 -12.80
CA THR A 33 -11.86 -5.10 -12.89
C THR A 33 -11.62 -4.50 -11.51
N GLY A 34 -12.53 -4.73 -10.56
CA GLY A 34 -12.37 -4.28 -9.18
C GLY A 34 -11.18 -4.92 -8.46
N PHE A 35 -10.92 -6.19 -8.73
CA PHE A 35 -9.75 -6.92 -8.21
C PHE A 35 -8.43 -6.32 -8.73
N ILE A 36 -8.32 -6.06 -10.04
CA ILE A 36 -7.11 -5.46 -10.64
C ILE A 36 -6.86 -4.05 -10.08
N ILE A 37 -7.91 -3.23 -9.96
CA ILE A 37 -7.80 -1.88 -9.38
C ILE A 37 -7.31 -1.96 -7.93
N SER A 38 -7.86 -2.87 -7.14
CA SER A 38 -7.47 -3.07 -5.74
C SER A 38 -6.00 -3.51 -5.62
N MET A 39 -5.55 -4.38 -6.53
CA MET A 39 -4.16 -4.82 -6.62
C MET A 39 -3.21 -3.66 -6.94
N LEU A 40 -3.58 -2.76 -7.87
CA LEU A 40 -2.79 -1.57 -8.20
C LEU A 40 -2.69 -0.60 -7.01
N ILE A 41 -3.80 -0.38 -6.30
CA ILE A 41 -3.81 0.50 -5.11
C ILE A 41 -2.90 -0.07 -4.02
N ALA A 42 -2.97 -1.38 -3.77
CA ALA A 42 -2.09 -2.06 -2.82
C ALA A 42 -0.61 -1.94 -3.22
N ALA A 43 -0.29 -2.11 -4.50
CA ALA A 43 1.07 -1.96 -5.03
C ALA A 43 1.62 -0.55 -4.84
N VAL A 44 0.82 0.49 -5.15
CA VAL A 44 1.21 1.89 -4.94
C VAL A 44 1.41 2.20 -3.45
N GLY A 45 0.55 1.65 -2.58
CA GLY A 45 0.70 1.74 -1.13
C GLY A 45 2.03 1.14 -0.65
N ALA A 46 2.38 -0.06 -1.14
CA ALA A 46 3.64 -0.73 -0.83
C ALA A 46 4.87 0.07 -1.31
N ILE A 47 4.86 0.53 -2.57
CA ILE A 47 5.97 1.34 -3.13
C ILE A 47 6.19 2.61 -2.30
N THR A 48 5.11 3.30 -1.95
CA THR A 48 5.17 4.51 -1.11
C THR A 48 5.78 4.20 0.25
N LEU A 49 5.44 3.04 0.84
CA LEU A 49 6.00 2.58 2.10
C LEU A 49 7.51 2.31 1.99
N ILE A 50 7.93 1.62 0.93
CA ILE A 50 9.34 1.28 0.67
C ILE A 50 10.17 2.56 0.52
N ILE A 51 9.68 3.54 -0.26
CA ILE A 51 10.37 4.83 -0.44
C ILE A 51 10.46 5.58 0.89
N TYR A 52 9.39 5.55 1.69
CA TYR A 52 9.38 6.17 3.01
C TYR A 52 10.39 5.52 3.95
N PHE A 53 10.43 4.19 4.02
CA PHE A 53 11.42 3.46 4.82
C PHE A 53 12.84 3.75 4.35
N ALA A 54 13.09 3.76 3.04
CA ALA A 54 14.40 4.08 2.49
C ALA A 54 14.85 5.50 2.83
N LYS A 55 13.93 6.49 2.78
CA LYS A 55 14.19 7.86 3.24
C LYS A 55 14.46 7.92 4.74
N GLY A 56 13.66 7.23 5.56
CA GLY A 56 13.83 7.16 7.00
C GLY A 56 15.20 6.62 7.41
N ILE A 57 15.64 5.52 6.80
CA ILE A 57 16.97 4.93 7.05
C ILE A 57 18.09 5.90 6.63
N ARG A 58 17.92 6.63 5.52
CA ARG A 58 18.88 7.64 5.07
C ARG A 58 19.00 8.80 6.04
N ASP A 59 17.88 9.31 6.55
CA ASP A 59 17.87 10.43 7.49
C ASP A 59 18.42 10.03 8.87
N ASP A 60 18.13 8.82 9.34
CA ASP A 60 18.70 8.27 10.58
C ASP A 60 20.23 8.14 10.50
N ASN A 61 20.76 7.64 9.38
CA ASN A 61 22.20 7.55 9.15
C ASN A 61 22.87 8.93 9.04
N ARG A 62 22.16 9.95 8.52
CA ARG A 62 22.69 11.31 8.38
C ARG A 62 22.72 12.05 9.72
N SER A 63 21.71 11.85 10.56
CA SER A 63 21.66 12.34 11.94
C SER A 63 22.83 11.80 12.77
N LYS A 64 23.09 10.50 12.68
CA LYS A 64 24.16 9.83 13.44
C LYS A 64 25.58 10.30 13.08
N ASN A 65 25.79 10.71 11.83
CA ASN A 65 27.08 11.23 11.34
C ASN A 65 27.27 12.73 11.59
N SER A 66 26.22 13.48 11.97
CA SER A 66 26.30 14.91 12.28
C SER A 66 26.56 15.21 13.76
N SER A 67 26.47 14.20 14.63
CA SER A 67 26.76 14.30 16.07
C SER A 67 28.15 13.78 16.47
N LYS A 68 29.05 13.57 15.50
CA LYS A 68 30.43 13.14 15.72
C LYS A 68 31.39 14.14 15.12
#